data_AF-A0A9X2ERS1-F1
#
_entry.id   AF-A0A9X2ERS1-F1
#
_cell.length_a   1.000
_cell.length_b   1.000
_cell.length_c   1.000
_cell.angle_alpha   90.00
_cell.angle_beta   90.00
_cell.angle_gamma   90.00
#
_symmetry.space_group_name_H-M   'P 1'
#
loop_
_entity.id
_entity.type
_entity.pdbx_description
1 polymer ?
#
loop_
_entity_poly.entity_id
_entity_poly.type
_entity_poly.pdbx_seq_one_letter_code
_entity_poly.pdbx_strand_id
1 'polypeptide(L)' 'SIPHFTYGDEVDMSALLQLRGQLKLKAEQQDVRLTLMPFFMKAMALAIQSFPILNARVNDDCTELHYLPSCNIGM' A
#
# COMPACT_ATOMS: atom_id res chain seq x y z
N SER A 1 -24.14 1.46 5.59
CA SER A 1 -23.56 0.14 5.92
C SER A 1 -22.79 -0.34 4.70
N ILE A 2 -21.54 -0.80 4.84
CA ILE A 2 -20.72 -1.22 3.71
C ILE A 2 -20.81 -2.75 3.60
N PRO A 3 -21.24 -3.32 2.45
CA PRO A 3 -21.15 -4.76 2.24
C PRO A 3 -19.67 -5.15 2.07
N HIS A 4 -19.17 -6.00 2.96
CA HIS A 4 -17.76 -6.39 2.97
C HIS A 4 -17.51 -7.62 2.09
N PHE A 5 -16.51 -7.53 1.22
CA PHE A 5 -15.94 -8.64 0.50
C PHE A 5 -14.49 -8.85 0.94
N THR A 6 -14.12 -10.10 1.18
CA THR A 6 -12.76 -10.46 1.64
C THR A 6 -12.10 -11.35 0.60
N TYR A 7 -10.91 -10.95 0.18
CA TYR A 7 -10.01 -11.75 -0.66
C TYR A 7 -8.68 -11.91 0.08
N GLY A 8 -8.11 -13.12 0.00
CA GLY A 8 -6.82 -13.45 0.59
C GLY A 8 -5.96 -14.20 -0.41
N ASP A 9 -4.66 -13.97 -0.34
CA ASP A 9 -3.67 -14.60 -1.21
C ASP A 9 -2.33 -14.72 -0.46
N GLU A 10 -1.46 -15.60 -0.93
CA GLU A 10 -0.12 -15.80 -0.40
C GLU A 10 0.92 -15.25 -1.37
N VAL A 11 1.92 -14.54 -0.84
CA VAL A 11 2.98 -13.93 -1.64
C VAL A 11 4.33 -14.35 -1.07
N ASP A 12 5.22 -14.84 -1.94
CA ASP A 12 6.61 -15.11 -1.55
C ASP A 12 7.38 -13.80 -1.34
N MET A 13 7.86 -13.62 -0.10
CA MET A 13 8.56 -12.42 0.34
C MET A 13 10.09 -12.57 0.35
N SER A 14 10.63 -13.71 -0.11
CA SER A 14 12.06 -14.05 0.00
C SER A 14 12.96 -12.98 -0.62
N ALA A 15 12.65 -12.54 -1.84
CA ALA A 15 13.42 -11.49 -2.52
C ALA A 15 13.32 -10.13 -1.80
N LEU A 16 12.15 -9.79 -1.26
CA LEU A 16 11.98 -8.54 -0.52
C LEU A 16 12.78 -8.54 0.79
N LEU A 17 12.80 -9.66 1.50
CA LEU A 17 13.57 -9.81 2.74
C LEU A 17 15.07 -9.68 2.49
N GLN A 18 15.57 -10.25 1.40
CA GLN A 18 16.95 -10.07 0.96
C GLN A 18 17.26 -8.60 0.65
N LEU A 19 16.40 -7.93 -0.13
CA LEU A 19 16.54 -6.51 -0.46
C LEU A 19 16.52 -5.64 0.80
N ARG A 20 15.60 -5.89 1.73
CA ARG A 20 15.54 -5.18 3.02
C ARG A 20 16.85 -5.35 3.79
N GLY A 21 17.42 -6.56 3.81
CA GLY A 21 18.71 -6.83 4.44
C GLY A 21 19.84 -5.96 3.88
N GLN A 22 19.92 -5.84 2.56
CA GLN A 22 20.91 -4.99 1.88
C GLN A 22 20.71 -3.51 2.20
N LEU A 23 19.46 -3.04 2.26
CA LEU A 23 19.13 -1.63 2.50
C LEU A 23 19.19 -1.23 3.98
N LYS A 24 19.14 -2.19 4.91
CA LYS A 24 19.14 -1.95 6.36
C LYS A 24 20.36 -1.15 6.81
N LEU A 25 21.56 -1.50 6.32
CA LEU A 25 22.81 -0.81 6.65
C LEU A 25 22.76 0.67 6.22
N LYS A 26 22.20 0.95 5.04
CA LYS A 26 22.06 2.32 4.53
C LYS A 26 21.04 3.12 5.34
N ALA A 27 19.94 2.49 5.76
CA ALA A 27 18.94 3.13 6.60
C ALA A 27 19.48 3.43 8.01
N GLU A 28 20.28 2.53 8.57
CA GLU A 28 20.96 2.71 9.87
C GLU A 28 21.95 3.89 9.84
N GLN A 29 22.66 4.10 8.73
CA GLN A 29 23.50 5.30 8.54
C GLN A 29 22.70 6.61 8.55
N GLN A 30 21.39 6.55 8.28
CA GLN A 30 20.47 7.68 8.31
C GLN A 30 19.66 7.73 9.61
N ASP A 31 19.98 6.88 10.60
CA ASP A 31 19.24 6.72 11.86
C ASP A 31 17.75 6.36 11.66
N VAL A 32 17.44 5.65 10.56
CA VAL A 32 16.08 5.22 10.20
C VAL A 32 15.93 3.72 10.38
N ARG A 33 14.90 3.30 11.11
CA ARG A 33 14.52 1.89 11.22
C ARG A 33 13.74 1.43 9.98
N LEU A 34 14.40 0.66 9.12
CA LEU A 34 13.76 0.07 7.94
C LEU A 34 12.92 -1.17 8.29
N THR A 35 11.59 -1.03 8.25
CA THR A 35 10.61 -2.12 8.39
C THR A 35 10.09 -2.59 7.02
N LEU A 36 9.11 -3.51 7.00
CA LEU A 36 8.44 -3.91 5.75
C LEU A 36 7.39 -2.89 5.27
N MET A 37 6.84 -2.08 6.18
CA MET A 37 5.75 -1.14 5.87
C MET A 37 6.06 -0.16 4.72
N PRO A 38 7.26 0.46 4.63
CA PRO A 38 7.58 1.35 3.51
C PRO A 38 7.50 0.66 2.14
N PHE A 39 7.84 -0.63 2.07
CA PHE A 39 7.74 -1.40 0.84
C PHE A 39 6.28 -1.66 0.46
N PHE A 40 5.45 -2.02 1.44
CA PHE A 40 4.00 -2.23 1.22
C PHE A 40 3.31 -0.93 0.82
N MET A 41 3.59 0.19 1.51
CA MET A 41 3.06 1.50 1.14
C MET A 41 3.45 1.89 -0.28
N LYS A 42 4.72 1.67 -0.67
CA LYS A 42 5.15 1.98 -2.04
C LYS A 42 4.49 1.08 -3.08
N ALA A 43 4.36 -0.23 -2.79
CA ALA A 43 3.68 -1.18 -3.68
C ALA A 43 2.20 -0.81 -3.85
N MET A 44 1.48 -0.50 -2.76
CA MET A 44 0.11 -0.02 -2.80
C MET A 44 -0.04 1.28 -3.60
N ALA A 45 0.86 2.25 -3.40
CA ALA A 45 0.83 3.51 -4.15
C ALA A 45 1.04 3.31 -5.66
N LEU A 46 1.81 2.29 -6.07
CA LEU A 46 1.95 1.89 -7.47
C LEU A 46 0.68 1.18 -7.96
N ALA A 47 0.11 0.27 -7.17
CA ALA A 47 -1.12 -0.43 -7.53
C ALA A 47 -2.31 0.53 -7.70
N ILE A 48 -2.45 1.53 -6.84
CA ILE A 48 -3.49 2.57 -6.91
C ILE A 48 -3.39 3.38 -8.21
N GLN A 49 -2.18 3.62 -8.73
CA GLN A 49 -2.04 4.32 -10.02
C GLN A 49 -2.61 3.51 -11.18
N SER A 50 -2.46 2.18 -11.16
CA SER A 50 -3.05 1.28 -12.16
C SER A 50 -4.55 1.05 -11.93
N PHE A 51 -5.00 1.07 -10.66
CA PHE A 51 -6.37 0.78 -10.25
C PHE A 51 -6.91 1.90 -9.36
N PRO A 52 -7.20 3.09 -9.92
CA PRO A 52 -7.58 4.28 -9.14
C PRO A 52 -8.91 4.12 -8.40
N ILE A 53 -9.75 3.17 -8.82
CA ILE A 53 -11.02 2.82 -8.16
C ILE A 53 -10.82 2.38 -6.70
N LEU A 54 -9.68 1.75 -6.40
CA LEU A 54 -9.35 1.30 -5.03
C LEU A 54 -9.07 2.45 -4.06
N ASN A 55 -8.77 3.65 -4.57
CA ASN A 55 -8.53 4.87 -3.78
C ASN A 55 -9.71 5.85 -3.88
N ALA A 56 -10.84 5.44 -4.44
CA ALA A 56 -12.02 6.28 -4.59
C ALA A 56 -12.92 6.24 -3.35
N ARG A 57 -13.85 7.19 -3.27
CA ARG A 57 -14.91 7.24 -2.26
C ARG A 57 -16.27 7.13 -2.93
N VAL A 58 -17.20 6.44 -2.29
CA VAL A 58 -18.59 6.37 -2.70
C VAL A 58 -19.43 7.32 -1.84
N ASN A 59 -20.49 7.89 -2.38
CA ASN A 59 -21.48 8.63 -1.61
C ASN A 59 -22.40 7.69 -0.80
N ASP A 60 -23.19 8.25 0.10
CA ASP A 60 -24.06 7.47 0.99
C ASP A 60 -25.09 6.62 0.25
N ASP A 61 -25.57 7.11 -0.90
CA ASP A 61 -26.59 6.45 -1.74
C ASP A 61 -26.01 5.42 -2.73
N CYS A 62 -24.68 5.26 -2.78
CA CYS A 62 -23.99 4.38 -3.73
C CYS A 62 -24.26 4.66 -5.22
N THR A 63 -24.53 5.92 -5.56
CA THR A 63 -24.83 6.36 -6.94
C THR A 63 -23.66 7.03 -7.62
N GLU A 64 -22.69 7.55 -6.87
CA GLU A 64 -21.57 8.34 -7.39
C GLU A 64 -20.24 7.87 -6.78
N LEU A 65 -19.18 7.91 -7.62
CA LEU A 65 -17.83 7.54 -7.23
C LEU A 65 -16.87 8.72 -7.44
N HIS A 66 -16.16 9.10 -6.38
CA HIS A 66 -15.23 10.23 -6.35
C HIS A 66 -13.79 9.71 -6.32
N TYR A 67 -13.07 9.88 -7.42
CA TYR A 67 -11.65 9.52 -7.50
C TYR A 67 -10.77 10.58 -6.83
N LEU A 68 -9.81 10.14 -6.02
CA LEU A 68 -8.88 11.03 -5.33
C LEU A 68 -7.54 11.10 -6.07
N PRO A 69 -7.02 12.31 -6.35
CA PRO A 69 -5.74 12.48 -7.05
C PRO A 69 -4.54 12.18 -6.15
N SER A 70 -4.70 12.32 -4.83
CA SER A 70 -3.67 12.02 -3.84
C SER A 70 -3.79 10.58 -3.34
N CYS A 71 -2.64 9.94 -3.13
CA CYS A 71 -2.53 8.61 -2.54
C CYS A 71 -2.07 8.73 -1.09
N ASN A 72 -3.03 8.71 -0.16
CA ASN A 72 -2.76 8.80 1.28
C ASN A 72 -3.06 7.44 1.93
N ILE A 73 -2.02 6.67 2.24
CA ILE A 73 -2.14 5.32 2.81
C ILE A 73 -2.06 5.43 4.34
N GLY A 74 -3.09 4.92 5.03
CA GLY A 74 -3.12 4.87 6.49
C GLY A 74 -2.10 3.88 7.06
N MET A 75 -1.60 4.16 8.26
CA MET A 75 -0.71 3.30 9.03
C MET A 75 -1.39 2.83 10.30
#